data_AF-A0A381Z7F4-F1
#
_entry.id   AF-A0A381Z7F4-F1
#
_cell.length_a   1.000
_cell.length_b   1.000
_cell.length_c   1.000
_cell.angle_alpha   90.00
_cell.angle_beta   90.00
_cell.angle_gamma   90.00
#
_symmetry.space_group_name_H-M   'P 1'
#
loop_
_entity.id
_entity.type
_entity.pdbx_description
1 polymer ?
#
loop_
_entity_poly.entity_id
_entity_poly.type
_entity_poly.pdbx_seq_one_letter_code
_entity_poly.pdbx_strand_id
1 'polypeptide(L)'
;MCPVQRAAGSEAKDDMIEVMSDKDLLDALDPDQPGLESVCEAMSAADLGEAKQRLIAYFRNRRNDGTKAGSPGPTDQPKVTSERGEQLCRELAARDWLSVVDPGAIPERLYSTQVMMQNDHGEFLALAQEYGETGNHRYARECVTGMLRWIDVTGPLPPRPPTGPTGAFWRTIQYTTPRATNWTRCLLLLQHCPAVTVDELVTLLKVILHHLRYAADNEVPGMPNMVIHLHEHLIATGRQWPEFSAAQNWTRVGLEGLSTLLDDYFYPDGAYIELSYFAHECFTRTLQMGERGEVDLPPGFRQKVERIFDFPAYMVKPNGIYPSVNDNYSAQDGEEFPESRDPLISLGVQITGRDDLRYIDSYGEQGT
;
A
#
# COMPACT_ATOMS: atom_id res chain seq x y z
N MET A 1 -13.52 -28.41 39.30
CA MET A 1 -13.35 -27.11 39.97
C MET A 1 -12.11 -27.20 40.85
N CYS A 2 -11.01 -26.59 40.43
CA CYS A 2 -9.80 -26.39 41.24
C CYS A 2 -9.35 -24.95 40.99
N PRO A 3 -9.26 -24.09 42.02
CA PRO A 3 -8.78 -22.73 41.87
C PRO A 3 -7.25 -22.73 42.03
N VAL A 4 -6.51 -22.18 41.07
CA VAL A 4 -5.09 -21.89 41.24
C VAL A 4 -4.95 -20.41 41.55
N GLN A 5 -4.33 -20.14 42.70
CA GLN A 5 -4.07 -18.82 43.26
C GLN A 5 -3.19 -17.97 42.34
N ARG A 6 -3.57 -16.71 42.13
CA ARG A 6 -2.70 -15.68 41.56
C ARG A 6 -1.71 -15.23 42.63
N ALA A 7 -0.42 -15.48 42.40
CA ALA A 7 0.65 -14.80 43.11
C ALA A 7 0.81 -13.38 42.53
N ALA A 8 0.91 -12.39 43.41
CA ALA A 8 1.22 -11.01 43.08
C ALA A 8 2.75 -10.80 43.08
N GLY A 9 3.22 -9.92 42.19
CA GLY A 9 4.50 -9.23 42.33
C GLY A 9 5.56 -9.56 41.27
N SER A 10 5.54 -8.80 40.17
CA SER A 10 6.73 -8.42 39.41
C SER A 10 6.40 -7.11 38.72
N GLU A 11 7.07 -6.02 39.08
CA GLU A 11 7.08 -4.78 38.30
C GLU A 11 7.64 -5.12 36.92
N ALA A 12 6.76 -5.35 35.96
CA ALA A 12 7.13 -5.43 34.57
C ALA A 12 7.53 -4.02 34.15
N LYS A 13 8.79 -3.83 33.76
CA LYS A 13 9.07 -2.83 32.74
C LYS A 13 8.22 -3.23 31.54
N ASP A 14 7.32 -2.36 31.12
CA ASP A 14 6.59 -2.48 29.86
C ASP A 14 7.62 -2.44 28.72
N ASP A 15 8.31 -3.56 28.49
CA ASP A 15 9.13 -3.76 27.30
C ASP A 15 8.14 -3.94 26.15
N MET A 16 7.81 -2.82 25.49
CA MET A 16 7.04 -2.79 24.25
C MET A 16 7.60 -3.83 23.29
N ILE A 17 6.71 -4.62 22.67
CA ILE A 17 7.11 -5.68 21.76
C ILE A 17 7.86 -5.07 20.57
N GLU A 18 9.13 -5.45 20.43
CA GLU A 18 9.99 -4.94 19.38
C GLU A 18 9.73 -5.67 18.06
N VAL A 19 9.31 -4.92 17.04
CA VAL A 19 9.04 -5.42 15.67
C VAL A 19 10.32 -5.89 14.98
N MET A 20 11.40 -5.12 15.15
CA MET A 20 12.77 -5.39 14.71
C MET A 20 13.72 -4.47 15.48
N SER A 21 15.00 -4.81 15.57
CA SER A 21 15.96 -3.94 16.26
C SER A 21 16.23 -2.63 15.52
N ASP A 22 16.71 -1.61 16.23
CA ASP A 22 17.19 -0.37 15.59
C ASP A 22 18.30 -0.67 14.57
N LYS A 23 19.16 -1.63 14.89
CA LYS A 23 20.22 -2.10 14.01
C LYS A 23 19.64 -2.76 12.74
N ASP A 24 18.62 -3.61 12.85
CA ASP A 24 18.01 -4.26 11.68
C ASP A 24 17.38 -3.27 10.70
N LEU A 25 16.79 -2.19 11.21
CA LEU A 25 16.28 -1.10 10.38
C LEU A 25 17.43 -0.34 9.69
N LEU A 26 18.44 0.04 10.46
CA LEU A 26 19.57 0.83 9.95
C LEU A 26 20.40 0.04 8.92
N ASP A 27 20.65 -1.25 9.17
CA ASP A 27 21.33 -2.15 8.24
C ASP A 27 20.52 -2.43 6.96
N ALA A 28 19.20 -2.13 6.96
CA ALA A 28 18.37 -2.24 5.76
C ALA A 28 18.57 -1.10 4.76
N LEU A 29 19.17 0.02 5.21
CA LEU A 29 19.37 1.20 4.39
C LEU A 29 20.42 0.96 3.30
N ASP A 30 20.20 1.59 2.15
CA ASP A 30 21.20 1.66 1.08
C ASP A 30 22.24 2.74 1.45
N PRO A 31 23.51 2.37 1.68
CA PRO A 31 24.56 3.33 2.03
C PRO A 31 24.88 4.32 0.90
N ASP A 32 24.54 3.97 -0.35
CA ASP A 32 24.78 4.82 -1.52
C ASP A 32 23.60 5.77 -1.79
N GLN A 33 22.51 5.68 -1.02
CA GLN A 33 21.36 6.55 -1.19
C GLN A 33 21.72 8.01 -0.83
N PRO A 34 21.52 8.97 -1.75
CA PRO A 34 21.82 10.37 -1.49
C PRO A 34 21.06 10.94 -0.29
N GLY A 35 21.79 11.65 0.58
CA GLY A 35 21.27 12.26 1.80
C GLY A 35 21.36 11.39 3.06
N LEU A 36 21.71 10.11 2.93
CA LEU A 36 21.94 9.21 4.08
C LEU A 36 23.40 9.21 4.57
N GLU A 37 24.27 10.07 4.04
CA GLU A 37 25.71 10.08 4.37
C GLU A 37 25.92 10.27 5.88
N SER A 38 25.19 11.21 6.48
CA SER A 38 25.27 11.48 7.92
C SER A 38 24.77 10.30 8.77
N VAL A 39 23.80 9.53 8.28
CA VAL A 39 23.33 8.30 8.95
C VAL A 39 24.44 7.24 8.92
N CYS A 40 25.07 7.06 7.75
CA CYS A 40 26.17 6.12 7.55
C CYS A 40 27.40 6.45 8.43
N GLU A 41 27.71 7.73 8.62
CA GLU A 41 28.76 8.17 9.55
C GLU A 41 28.46 7.74 11.00
N ALA A 42 27.23 7.96 11.47
CA ALA A 42 26.81 7.59 12.83
C ALA A 42 26.80 6.06 13.01
N MET A 43 26.35 5.31 12.01
CA MET A 43 26.41 3.86 11.99
C MET A 43 27.86 3.35 12.04
N SER A 44 28.78 3.98 11.31
CA SER A 44 30.22 3.63 11.31
C SER A 44 30.88 3.90 12.67
N ALA A 45 30.37 4.88 13.41
CA ALA A 45 30.78 5.16 14.80
C ALA A 45 30.10 4.25 15.84
N ALA A 46 29.25 3.31 15.41
CA ALA A 46 28.42 2.46 16.26
C ALA A 46 27.45 3.23 17.19
N ASP A 47 27.10 4.47 16.84
CA ASP A 47 26.13 5.29 17.58
C ASP A 47 24.73 5.16 16.96
N LEU A 48 24.00 4.12 17.38
CA LEU A 48 22.64 3.87 16.89
C LEU A 48 21.65 4.98 17.30
N GLY A 49 21.89 5.65 18.44
CA GLY A 49 21.05 6.74 18.91
C GLY A 49 21.13 7.95 17.98
N GLU A 50 22.36 8.36 17.65
CA GLU A 50 22.64 9.42 16.69
C GLU A 50 22.15 9.03 15.28
N ALA A 51 22.37 7.79 14.86
CA ALA A 51 21.90 7.31 13.54
C ALA A 51 20.38 7.45 13.38
N LYS A 52 19.60 7.09 14.41
CA LYS A 52 18.13 7.29 14.41
C LYS A 52 17.73 8.76 14.28
N GLN A 53 18.39 9.64 15.03
CA GLN A 53 18.10 11.07 14.97
C GLN A 53 18.36 11.63 13.56
N ARG A 54 19.50 11.25 12.96
CA ARG A 54 19.87 11.65 11.60
C ARG A 54 18.92 11.05 10.55
N LEU A 55 18.46 9.81 10.73
CA LEU A 55 17.49 9.18 9.85
C LEU A 55 16.14 9.92 9.86
N ILE A 56 15.63 10.27 11.04
CA ILE A 56 14.39 11.07 11.12
C ILE A 56 14.61 12.49 10.59
N ALA A 57 15.79 13.08 10.81
CA ALA A 57 16.14 14.36 10.20
C ALA A 57 16.18 14.27 8.66
N TYR A 58 16.65 13.16 8.09
CA TYR A 58 16.57 12.89 6.67
C TYR A 58 15.11 12.87 6.20
N PHE A 59 14.23 12.06 6.81
CA PHE A 59 12.83 11.95 6.38
C PHE A 59 12.06 13.27 6.49
N ARG A 60 12.31 14.07 7.53
CA ARG A 60 11.76 15.44 7.67
C ARG A 60 12.15 16.36 6.52
N ASN A 61 13.31 16.14 5.90
CA ASN A 61 13.81 16.97 4.80
C ASN A 61 13.70 16.27 3.43
N ARG A 62 13.23 15.02 3.41
CA ARG A 62 13.11 14.19 2.21
C ARG A 62 12.17 14.88 1.23
N ARG A 63 12.63 14.94 -0.02
CA ARG A 63 11.83 15.38 -1.17
C ARG A 63 11.42 14.15 -1.95
N ASN A 64 10.12 13.97 -2.15
CA ASN A 64 9.63 13.02 -3.15
C ASN A 64 9.63 13.72 -4.51
N ASP A 65 9.96 13.01 -5.58
CA ASP A 65 10.02 13.54 -6.95
C ASP A 65 8.84 14.50 -7.24
N GLY A 66 9.16 15.78 -7.48
CA GLY A 66 8.19 16.82 -7.80
C GLY A 66 7.45 17.49 -6.62
N THR A 67 7.69 17.09 -5.36
CA THR A 67 7.07 17.75 -4.19
C THR A 67 7.97 18.82 -3.57
N LYS A 68 7.36 19.94 -3.15
CA LYS A 68 8.04 20.96 -2.34
C LYS A 68 8.52 20.30 -1.04
N ALA A 69 9.61 20.80 -0.47
CA ALA A 69 10.06 20.38 0.87
C ALA A 69 8.87 20.37 1.84
N GLY A 70 8.76 19.36 2.69
CA GLY A 70 7.67 19.23 3.65
C GLY A 70 7.47 20.56 4.38
N SER A 71 6.26 21.11 4.29
CA SER A 71 5.92 22.30 5.07
C SER A 71 6.15 21.99 6.55
N PRO A 72 6.66 22.94 7.35
CA PRO A 72 6.74 22.74 8.79
C PRO A 72 5.35 22.32 9.30
N GLY A 73 5.30 21.30 10.15
CA GLY A 73 4.04 20.84 10.74
C GLY A 73 3.33 21.99 11.46
N PRO A 74 1.98 21.94 11.58
CA PRO A 74 1.24 23.02 12.20
C PRO A 74 1.69 23.24 13.66
N THR A 75 1.75 24.52 14.05
CA THR A 75 1.95 24.92 15.46
C THR A 75 0.82 24.38 16.32
N ASP A 76 1.11 24.04 17.58
CA ASP A 76 0.08 23.45 18.45
C ASP A 76 -1.10 24.40 18.69
N GLN A 77 -2.30 23.89 18.43
CA GLN A 77 -3.56 24.57 18.62
C GLN A 77 -4.47 23.73 19.53
N PRO A 78 -4.19 23.63 20.84
CA PRO A 78 -4.85 22.67 21.73
C PRO A 78 -6.36 22.93 21.91
N LYS A 79 -6.83 24.15 21.59
CA LYS A 79 -8.24 24.55 21.67
C LYS A 79 -9.02 24.34 20.37
N VAL A 80 -8.33 24.08 19.26
CA VAL A 80 -8.98 23.84 17.97
C VAL A 80 -9.26 22.35 17.87
N THR A 81 -10.53 21.98 17.85
CA THR A 81 -10.99 20.59 17.77
C THR A 81 -11.96 20.43 16.61
N SER A 82 -12.00 19.25 16.02
CA SER A 82 -13.02 18.87 15.05
C SER A 82 -13.92 17.77 15.62
N GLU A 83 -15.17 17.73 15.18
CA GLU A 83 -16.11 16.67 15.59
C GLU A 83 -15.58 15.28 15.19
N ARG A 84 -15.01 15.18 13.98
CA ARG A 84 -14.43 13.96 13.46
C ARG A 84 -13.18 13.52 14.24
N GLY A 85 -12.29 14.45 14.60
CA GLY A 85 -11.12 14.16 15.43
C GLY A 85 -11.52 13.64 16.82
N GLU A 86 -12.49 14.28 17.49
CA GLU A 86 -12.99 13.77 18.77
C GLU A 86 -13.63 12.39 18.65
N GLN A 87 -14.37 12.13 17.57
CA GLN A 87 -14.97 10.83 17.31
C GLN A 87 -13.90 9.75 17.14
N LEU A 88 -12.89 10.00 16.29
CA LEU A 88 -11.79 9.08 16.03
C LEU A 88 -11.00 8.75 17.30
N CYS A 89 -10.71 9.74 18.14
CA CYS A 89 -10.06 9.49 19.43
C CYS A 89 -10.87 8.52 20.31
N ARG A 90 -12.20 8.68 20.39
CA ARG A 90 -13.06 7.76 21.13
C ARG A 90 -13.10 6.37 20.52
N GLU A 91 -13.20 6.27 19.19
CA GLU A 91 -13.24 5.00 18.46
C GLU A 91 -11.94 4.21 18.64
N LEU A 92 -10.79 4.87 18.51
CA LEU A 92 -9.46 4.27 18.70
C LEU A 92 -9.24 3.81 20.14
N ALA A 93 -9.65 4.60 21.13
CA ALA A 93 -9.52 4.24 22.54
C ALA A 93 -10.36 3.02 22.93
N ALA A 94 -11.50 2.81 22.26
CA ALA A 94 -12.41 1.69 22.51
C ALA A 94 -12.12 0.46 21.62
N ARG A 95 -11.11 0.53 20.74
CA ARG A 95 -10.90 -0.49 19.70
C ARG A 95 -10.35 -1.79 20.26
N ASP A 96 -10.99 -2.89 19.87
CA ASP A 96 -10.47 -4.24 20.04
C ASP A 96 -9.68 -4.64 18.78
N TRP A 97 -8.36 -4.53 18.86
CA TRP A 97 -7.44 -4.74 17.71
C TRP A 97 -7.37 -6.17 17.20
N LEU A 98 -7.75 -7.15 18.03
CA LEU A 98 -7.76 -8.58 17.65
C LEU A 98 -9.16 -9.11 17.39
N SER A 99 -10.16 -8.24 17.41
CA SER A 99 -11.53 -8.63 17.13
C SER A 99 -11.65 -9.10 15.67
N VAL A 100 -12.01 -10.36 15.51
CA VAL A 100 -12.47 -10.91 14.24
C VAL A 100 -13.97 -11.06 14.39
N VAL A 101 -14.76 -10.38 13.56
CA VAL A 101 -16.22 -10.59 13.56
C VAL A 101 -16.50 -12.06 13.28
N ASP A 102 -17.46 -12.64 14.01
CA ASP A 102 -17.88 -14.03 13.83
C ASP A 102 -18.22 -14.28 12.35
N PRO A 103 -17.54 -15.23 11.67
CA PRO A 103 -17.86 -15.60 10.30
C PRO A 103 -19.34 -15.96 10.11
N GLY A 104 -20.05 -16.43 11.15
CA GLY A 104 -21.49 -16.70 11.10
C GLY A 104 -22.38 -15.45 11.05
N ALA A 105 -21.85 -14.28 11.39
CA ALA A 105 -22.57 -13.00 11.37
C ALA A 105 -22.38 -12.23 10.04
N ILE A 106 -21.46 -12.66 9.18
CA ILE A 106 -21.14 -12.00 7.91
C ILE A 106 -21.35 -13.00 6.76
N PRO A 107 -22.06 -12.64 5.68
CA PRO A 107 -22.08 -13.46 4.48
C PRO A 107 -20.64 -13.74 4.01
N GLU A 108 -20.30 -15.01 3.74
CA GLU A 108 -18.94 -15.45 3.37
C GLU A 108 -18.28 -14.57 2.31
N ARG A 109 -19.05 -14.12 1.31
CA ARG A 109 -18.60 -13.21 0.23
C ARG A 109 -18.07 -11.85 0.70
N LEU A 110 -18.48 -11.37 1.87
CA LEU A 110 -18.09 -10.06 2.43
C LEU A 110 -17.04 -10.17 3.54
N TYR A 111 -16.76 -11.39 4.01
CA TYR A 111 -15.88 -11.61 5.16
C TYR A 111 -14.49 -11.03 4.93
N SER A 112 -13.92 -11.23 3.75
CA SER A 112 -12.60 -10.68 3.41
C SER A 112 -12.58 -9.15 3.37
N THR A 113 -13.56 -8.51 2.73
CA THR A 113 -13.66 -7.04 2.68
C THR A 113 -13.85 -6.41 4.05
N GLN A 114 -14.58 -7.06 4.96
CA GLN A 114 -14.76 -6.51 6.31
C GLN A 114 -13.51 -6.67 7.17
N VAL A 115 -12.84 -7.83 7.09
CA VAL A 115 -11.53 -8.01 7.76
C VAL A 115 -10.52 -7.00 7.23
N MET A 116 -10.55 -6.67 5.93
CA MET A 116 -9.74 -5.60 5.32
C MET A 116 -9.95 -4.26 6.00
N MET A 117 -11.19 -3.77 6.01
CA MET A 117 -11.53 -2.45 6.54
C MET A 117 -11.24 -2.34 8.04
N GLN A 118 -11.20 -3.46 8.75
CA GLN A 118 -10.83 -3.51 10.16
C GLN A 118 -9.31 -3.51 10.40
N ASN A 119 -8.50 -3.74 9.37
CA ASN A 119 -7.06 -3.98 9.51
C ASN A 119 -6.18 -3.17 8.55
N ASP A 120 -6.77 -2.35 7.69
CA ASP A 120 -6.05 -1.40 6.83
C ASP A 120 -5.54 -0.18 7.61
N HIS A 121 -6.09 0.08 8.79
CA HIS A 121 -5.77 1.19 9.67
C HIS A 121 -6.04 2.58 9.06
N GLY A 122 -7.08 2.70 8.23
CA GLY A 122 -7.51 3.98 7.67
C GLY A 122 -7.87 5.03 8.73
N GLU A 123 -8.34 4.61 9.90
CA GLU A 123 -8.68 5.48 11.02
C GLU A 123 -7.47 6.23 11.60
N PHE A 124 -6.27 5.64 11.59
CA PHE A 124 -5.05 6.34 12.02
C PHE A 124 -4.71 7.47 11.06
N LEU A 125 -4.81 7.21 9.76
CA LEU A 125 -4.58 8.21 8.73
C LEU A 125 -5.59 9.35 8.85
N ALA A 126 -6.88 9.03 9.04
CA ALA A 126 -7.90 10.04 9.25
C ALA A 126 -7.56 10.94 10.45
N LEU A 127 -7.13 10.37 11.58
CA LEU A 127 -6.76 11.17 12.75
C LEU A 127 -5.48 11.99 12.54
N ALA A 128 -4.52 11.48 11.78
CA ALA A 128 -3.33 12.24 11.39
C ALA A 128 -3.68 13.41 10.43
N GLN A 129 -4.72 13.26 9.60
CA GLN A 129 -5.26 14.35 8.77
C GLN A 129 -5.94 15.41 9.62
N GLU A 130 -6.73 15.02 10.62
CA GLU A 130 -7.33 15.96 11.59
C GLU A 130 -6.25 16.76 12.34
N TYR A 131 -5.11 16.15 12.69
CA TYR A 131 -3.94 16.88 13.18
C TYR A 131 -3.44 17.93 12.18
N GLY A 132 -3.29 17.55 10.90
CA GLY A 132 -2.84 18.45 9.85
C GLY A 132 -3.77 19.65 9.63
N GLU A 133 -5.09 19.44 9.73
CA GLU A 133 -6.11 20.47 9.52
C GLU A 133 -6.28 21.40 10.72
N THR A 134 -6.29 20.85 11.93
CA THR A 134 -6.58 21.62 13.15
C THR A 134 -5.32 22.21 13.80
N GLY A 135 -4.16 21.59 13.58
CA GLY A 135 -2.93 21.86 14.32
C GLY A 135 -2.94 21.36 15.76
N ASN A 136 -3.94 20.58 16.18
CA ASN A 136 -4.03 20.10 17.56
C ASN A 136 -3.08 18.91 17.78
N HIS A 137 -2.01 19.11 18.56
CA HIS A 137 -1.00 18.06 18.78
C HIS A 137 -1.54 16.86 19.54
N ARG A 138 -2.69 16.99 20.24
CA ARG A 138 -3.36 15.84 20.85
C ARG A 138 -3.74 14.80 19.81
N TYR A 139 -4.23 15.18 18.63
CA TYR A 139 -4.61 14.21 17.60
C TYR A 139 -3.41 13.41 17.09
N ALA A 140 -2.25 14.06 16.92
CA ALA A 140 -1.00 13.37 16.61
C ALA A 140 -0.60 12.37 17.72
N ARG A 141 -0.71 12.78 18.99
CA ARG A 141 -0.41 11.92 20.14
C ARG A 141 -1.35 10.71 20.25
N GLU A 142 -2.63 10.91 20.07
CA GLU A 142 -3.63 9.83 20.13
C GLU A 142 -3.46 8.86 18.97
N CYS A 143 -3.15 9.37 17.77
CA CYS A 143 -2.83 8.54 16.60
C CYS A 143 -1.63 7.62 16.88
N VAL A 144 -0.49 8.18 17.32
CA VAL A 144 0.71 7.38 17.64
C VAL A 144 0.45 6.42 18.80
N THR A 145 -0.24 6.85 19.85
CA THR A 145 -0.62 5.96 20.97
C THR A 145 -1.43 4.76 20.47
N GLY A 146 -2.41 4.98 19.59
CA GLY A 146 -3.19 3.90 18.97
C GLY A 146 -2.34 2.95 18.13
N MET A 147 -1.42 3.50 17.31
CA MET A 147 -0.50 2.71 16.48
C MET A 147 0.44 1.84 17.32
N LEU A 148 1.02 2.39 18.39
CA LEU A 148 1.87 1.64 19.31
C LEU A 148 1.08 0.59 20.09
N ARG A 149 -0.15 0.92 20.50
CA ARG A 149 -1.04 -0.05 21.17
C ARG A 149 -1.39 -1.22 20.26
N TRP A 150 -1.58 -0.97 18.96
CA TRP A 150 -1.78 -2.04 17.99
C TRP A 150 -0.57 -2.98 17.92
N ILE A 151 0.65 -2.46 17.92
CA ILE A 151 1.89 -3.27 17.94
C ILE A 151 1.92 -4.16 19.19
N ASP A 152 1.70 -3.54 20.35
CA ASP A 152 1.71 -4.21 21.66
C ASP A 152 0.68 -5.36 21.73
N VAL A 153 -0.53 -5.11 21.25
CA VAL A 153 -1.61 -6.12 21.27
C VAL A 153 -1.42 -7.20 20.20
N THR A 154 -0.88 -6.85 19.02
CA THR A 154 -0.71 -7.80 17.91
C THR A 154 0.41 -8.80 18.19
N GLY A 155 1.39 -8.42 19.00
CA GLY A 155 2.56 -9.26 19.26
C GLY A 155 3.62 -9.13 18.18
N PRO A 156 4.67 -9.99 18.21
CA PRO A 156 5.69 -10.00 17.18
C PRO A 156 5.05 -10.17 15.81
N LEU A 157 5.37 -9.26 14.88
CA LEU A 157 4.77 -9.31 13.56
C LEU A 157 5.31 -10.54 12.79
N PRO A 158 4.45 -11.40 12.25
CA PRO A 158 4.87 -12.65 11.63
C PRO A 158 5.60 -12.36 10.29
N PRO A 159 6.66 -13.11 9.97
CA PRO A 159 7.35 -12.99 8.68
C PRO A 159 6.63 -13.71 7.52
N ARG A 160 5.64 -14.54 7.83
CA ARG A 160 4.85 -15.33 6.87
C ARG A 160 3.39 -15.40 7.32
N PRO A 161 2.43 -15.66 6.41
CA PRO A 161 1.02 -15.82 6.76
C PRO A 161 0.84 -16.83 7.91
N PRO A 162 0.36 -16.38 9.09
CA PRO A 162 0.12 -17.28 10.20
C PRO A 162 -1.15 -18.11 9.93
N THR A 163 -1.18 -19.32 10.48
CA THR A 163 -2.40 -20.14 10.52
C THR A 163 -3.24 -19.80 11.74
N GLY A 164 -4.57 -19.82 11.63
CA GLY A 164 -5.48 -19.66 12.76
C GLY A 164 -6.29 -18.35 12.70
N PRO A 165 -6.94 -17.95 13.82
CA PRO A 165 -7.92 -16.86 13.83
C PRO A 165 -7.36 -15.51 13.36
N THR A 166 -6.10 -15.21 13.66
CA THR A 166 -5.41 -13.97 13.24
C THR A 166 -4.80 -14.07 11.85
N GLY A 167 -4.79 -15.26 11.23
CA GLY A 167 -4.27 -15.48 9.87
C GLY A 167 -4.97 -14.62 8.82
N ALA A 168 -6.24 -14.30 9.05
CA ALA A 168 -6.98 -13.38 8.20
C ALA A 168 -6.26 -12.03 8.13
N PHE A 169 -5.82 -11.43 9.24
CA PHE A 169 -5.20 -10.08 9.30
C PHE A 169 -3.90 -9.89 8.51
N TRP A 170 -3.32 -10.98 8.01
CA TRP A 170 -2.02 -11.04 7.37
C TRP A 170 -2.11 -11.46 5.90
N ARG A 171 -3.27 -11.38 5.27
CA ARG A 171 -3.36 -11.54 3.81
C ARG A 171 -2.61 -10.41 3.10
N THR A 172 -1.64 -10.80 2.27
CA THR A 172 -0.58 -9.94 1.71
C THR A 172 -1.10 -8.70 1.00
N ILE A 173 -1.78 -8.85 -0.15
CA ILE A 173 -2.18 -7.67 -0.92
C ILE A 173 -3.40 -6.97 -0.33
N GLN A 174 -4.31 -7.72 0.31
CA GLN A 174 -5.57 -7.15 0.77
C GLN A 174 -5.37 -6.28 2.01
N TYR A 175 -4.53 -6.70 2.98
CA TYR A 175 -4.49 -6.04 4.29
C TYR A 175 -3.13 -5.46 4.65
N THR A 176 -2.02 -6.16 4.36
CA THR A 176 -0.69 -5.63 4.72
C THR A 176 -0.26 -4.47 3.84
N THR A 177 -0.69 -4.44 2.57
CA THR A 177 -0.39 -3.36 1.62
C THR A 177 -1.14 -2.05 1.94
N PRO A 178 -2.47 -2.03 2.14
CA PRO A 178 -3.17 -0.83 2.61
C PRO A 178 -2.65 -0.34 3.96
N ARG A 179 -2.32 -1.25 4.87
CA ARG A 179 -1.74 -0.90 6.18
C ARG A 179 -0.40 -0.19 6.03
N ALA A 180 0.53 -0.74 5.22
CA ALA A 180 1.81 -0.09 4.94
C ALA A 180 1.60 1.31 4.33
N THR A 181 0.64 1.44 3.42
CA THR A 181 0.27 2.71 2.79
C THR A 181 -0.23 3.73 3.82
N ASN A 182 -1.18 3.36 4.67
CA ASN A 182 -1.74 4.24 5.69
C ASN A 182 -0.68 4.63 6.73
N TRP A 183 0.15 3.69 7.17
CA TRP A 183 1.24 3.96 8.10
C TRP A 183 2.31 4.89 7.51
N THR A 184 2.61 4.74 6.23
CA THR A 184 3.51 5.65 5.50
C THR A 184 2.94 7.06 5.48
N ARG A 185 1.63 7.21 5.20
CA ARG A 185 0.97 8.53 5.18
C ARG A 185 0.91 9.14 6.58
N CYS A 186 0.68 8.34 7.62
CA CYS A 186 0.80 8.79 9.01
C CYS A 186 2.22 9.29 9.32
N LEU A 187 3.27 8.53 8.98
CA LEU A 187 4.66 8.95 9.19
C LEU A 187 4.92 10.32 8.55
N LEU A 188 4.52 10.52 7.30
CA LEU A 188 4.71 11.77 6.57
C LEU A 188 3.96 12.96 7.17
N LEU A 189 2.76 12.74 7.72
CA LEU A 189 1.99 13.79 8.42
C LEU A 189 2.58 14.11 9.80
N LEU A 190 3.04 13.09 10.52
CA LEU A 190 3.41 13.20 11.94
C LEU A 190 4.89 13.55 12.16
N GLN A 191 5.77 13.35 11.17
CA GLN A 191 7.22 13.49 11.32
C GLN A 191 7.70 14.86 11.83
N HIS A 192 6.91 15.93 11.61
CA HIS A 192 7.23 17.29 12.07
C HIS A 192 6.52 17.67 13.38
N CYS A 193 5.65 16.82 13.92
CA CYS A 193 4.96 17.10 15.17
C CYS A 193 5.95 16.94 16.35
N PRO A 194 6.24 18.00 17.13
CA PRO A 194 7.16 17.90 18.28
C PRO A 194 6.61 17.02 19.41
N ALA A 195 5.31 16.76 19.42
CA ALA A 195 4.71 15.82 20.35
C ALA A 195 5.03 14.36 19.99
N VAL A 196 5.52 14.05 18.78
CA VAL A 196 5.92 12.71 18.36
C VAL A 196 7.44 12.59 18.40
N THR A 197 7.93 11.62 19.16
CA THR A 197 9.36 11.44 19.41
C THR A 197 10.06 10.75 18.24
N VAL A 198 11.39 10.86 18.19
CA VAL A 198 12.22 10.17 17.21
C VAL A 198 12.04 8.66 17.30
N ASP A 199 12.01 8.09 18.52
CA ASP A 199 11.87 6.65 18.72
C ASP A 199 10.50 6.12 18.25
N GLU A 200 9.44 6.91 18.40
CA GLU A 200 8.12 6.56 17.88
C GLU A 200 8.09 6.58 16.35
N LEU A 201 8.68 7.60 15.71
CA LEU A 201 8.79 7.65 14.25
C LEU A 201 9.64 6.49 13.71
N VAL A 202 10.72 6.13 14.40
CA VAL A 202 11.54 4.95 14.08
C VAL A 202 10.72 3.67 14.24
N THR A 203 9.90 3.55 15.28
CA THR A 203 9.01 2.39 15.47
C THR A 203 7.98 2.27 14.35
N LEU A 204 7.39 3.38 13.91
CA LEU A 204 6.51 3.41 12.74
C LEU A 204 7.25 2.96 11.47
N LEU A 205 8.48 3.43 11.25
CA LEU A 205 9.30 3.05 10.11
C LEU A 205 9.66 1.55 10.12
N LYS A 206 9.95 0.98 11.29
CA LYS A 206 10.14 -0.47 11.47
C LYS A 206 8.92 -1.26 11.04
N VAL A 207 7.72 -0.85 11.46
CA VAL A 207 6.47 -1.51 11.05
C VAL A 207 6.24 -1.39 9.56
N ILE A 208 6.48 -0.20 8.97
CA ILE A 208 6.38 -0.02 7.52
C ILE A 208 7.33 -1.00 6.81
N LEU A 209 8.62 -0.99 7.14
CA LEU A 209 9.61 -1.90 6.54
C LEU A 209 9.22 -3.37 6.70
N HIS A 210 8.69 -3.76 7.85
CA HIS A 210 8.17 -5.11 8.06
C HIS A 210 7.08 -5.45 7.03
N HIS A 211 6.08 -4.59 6.84
CA HIS A 211 4.99 -4.84 5.91
C HIS A 211 5.44 -4.85 4.45
N LEU A 212 6.42 -4.01 4.07
CA LEU A 212 7.01 -4.02 2.73
C LEU A 212 7.74 -5.33 2.45
N ARG A 213 8.57 -5.79 3.40
CA ARG A 213 9.25 -7.10 3.32
C ARG A 213 8.25 -8.25 3.31
N TYR A 214 7.25 -8.20 4.17
CA TYR A 214 6.19 -9.19 4.23
C TYR A 214 5.48 -9.33 2.87
N ALA A 215 5.20 -8.22 2.19
CA ALA A 215 4.63 -8.24 0.85
C ALA A 215 5.58 -8.88 -0.17
N ALA A 216 6.85 -8.51 -0.15
CA ALA A 216 7.86 -9.04 -1.07
C ALA A 216 8.16 -10.53 -0.88
N ASP A 217 8.10 -11.03 0.35
CA ASP A 217 8.56 -12.37 0.72
C ASP A 217 7.43 -13.43 0.70
N ASN A 218 6.18 -13.03 0.46
CA ASN A 218 5.03 -13.93 0.55
C ASN A 218 4.15 -13.91 -0.71
N GLU A 219 3.85 -15.10 -1.22
CA GLU A 219 3.03 -15.31 -2.41
C GLU A 219 1.52 -15.12 -2.12
N VAL A 220 0.74 -14.89 -3.19
CA VAL A 220 -0.73 -14.93 -3.13
C VAL A 220 -1.25 -16.12 -3.94
N PRO A 221 -1.52 -17.27 -3.31
CA PRO A 221 -1.88 -18.49 -4.03
C PRO A 221 -3.31 -18.44 -4.57
N GLY A 222 -3.48 -18.81 -5.85
CA GLY A 222 -4.78 -19.10 -6.44
C GLY A 222 -5.70 -17.90 -6.71
N MET A 223 -5.16 -16.67 -6.74
CA MET A 223 -5.93 -15.45 -6.97
C MET A 223 -5.22 -14.55 -8.01
N PRO A 224 -5.46 -14.77 -9.32
CA PRO A 224 -4.71 -14.11 -10.38
C PRO A 224 -4.67 -12.57 -10.28
N ASN A 225 -5.81 -11.94 -10.00
CA ASN A 225 -5.89 -10.48 -9.85
C ASN A 225 -5.03 -9.96 -8.70
N MET A 226 -4.99 -10.71 -7.59
CA MET A 226 -4.20 -10.35 -6.42
C MET A 226 -2.69 -10.49 -6.69
N VAL A 227 -2.29 -11.44 -7.53
CA VAL A 227 -0.88 -11.58 -7.96
C VAL A 227 -0.47 -10.41 -8.85
N ILE A 228 -1.34 -9.95 -9.75
CA ILE A 228 -1.10 -8.71 -10.54
C ILE A 228 -0.86 -7.52 -9.59
N HIS A 229 -1.78 -7.30 -8.65
CA HIS A 229 -1.68 -6.18 -7.71
C HIS A 229 -0.47 -6.29 -6.77
N LEU A 230 -0.04 -7.50 -6.41
CA LEU A 230 1.20 -7.71 -5.66
C LEU A 230 2.40 -7.17 -6.44
N HIS A 231 2.56 -7.56 -7.69
CA HIS A 231 3.69 -7.10 -8.51
C HIS A 231 3.64 -5.60 -8.78
N GLU A 232 2.46 -5.04 -9.04
CA GLU A 232 2.27 -3.59 -9.12
C GLU A 232 2.69 -2.87 -7.83
N HIS A 233 2.31 -3.42 -6.68
CA HIS A 233 2.69 -2.87 -5.39
C HIS A 233 4.20 -2.94 -5.13
N LEU A 234 4.89 -3.99 -5.59
CA LEU A 234 6.35 -4.09 -5.49
C LEU A 234 7.07 -3.01 -6.32
N ILE A 235 6.57 -2.72 -7.52
CA ILE A 235 7.05 -1.60 -8.35
C ILE A 235 6.86 -0.27 -7.59
N ALA A 236 5.65 -0.02 -7.10
CA ALA A 236 5.35 1.20 -6.36
C ALA A 236 6.21 1.33 -5.09
N THR A 237 6.39 0.24 -4.34
CA THR A 237 7.15 0.18 -3.10
C THR A 237 8.63 0.48 -3.32
N GLY A 238 9.27 -0.17 -4.30
CA GLY A 238 10.68 0.06 -4.60
C GLY A 238 10.96 1.50 -5.04
N ARG A 239 10.01 2.14 -5.73
CA ARG A 239 10.10 3.56 -6.09
C ARG A 239 9.81 4.49 -4.91
N GLN A 240 8.88 4.12 -4.03
CA GLN A 240 8.49 4.92 -2.88
C GLN A 240 9.54 4.88 -1.76
N TRP A 241 10.37 3.84 -1.68
CA TRP A 241 11.33 3.66 -0.59
C TRP A 241 12.75 3.39 -1.10
N PRO A 242 13.35 4.31 -1.88
CA PRO A 242 14.69 4.15 -2.41
C PRO A 242 15.77 4.09 -1.33
N GLU A 243 15.45 4.47 -0.09
CA GLU A 243 16.36 4.39 1.05
C GLU A 243 16.71 2.96 1.46
N PHE A 244 15.90 1.97 1.09
CA PHE A 244 16.19 0.58 1.44
C PHE A 244 17.00 -0.10 0.34
N SER A 245 18.05 -0.82 0.73
CA SER A 245 18.89 -1.62 -0.17
C SER A 245 18.09 -2.63 -1.02
N ALA A 246 16.93 -3.07 -0.54
CA ALA A 246 16.04 -3.99 -1.26
C ALA A 246 15.16 -3.31 -2.33
N ALA A 247 15.11 -1.97 -2.39
CA ALA A 247 14.16 -1.21 -3.20
C ALA A 247 14.26 -1.51 -4.70
N GLN A 248 15.47 -1.51 -5.26
CA GLN A 248 15.69 -1.84 -6.66
C GLN A 248 15.26 -3.28 -6.98
N ASN A 249 15.51 -4.20 -6.05
CA ASN A 249 15.11 -5.59 -6.20
C ASN A 249 13.57 -5.74 -6.19
N TRP A 250 12.86 -5.03 -5.33
CA TRP A 250 11.39 -5.01 -5.34
C TRP A 250 10.83 -4.53 -6.68
N THR A 251 11.36 -3.41 -7.20
CA THR A 251 10.96 -2.89 -8.52
C THR A 251 11.20 -3.92 -9.62
N ARG A 252 12.39 -4.53 -9.65
CA ARG A 252 12.76 -5.56 -10.62
C ARG A 252 11.83 -6.78 -10.56
N VAL A 253 11.58 -7.33 -9.37
CA VAL A 253 10.70 -8.48 -9.16
C VAL A 253 9.25 -8.16 -9.57
N GLY A 254 8.77 -6.95 -9.29
CA GLY A 254 7.46 -6.49 -9.76
C GLY A 254 7.36 -6.45 -11.29
N LEU A 255 8.36 -5.88 -11.96
CA LEU A 255 8.40 -5.77 -13.43
C LEU A 255 8.51 -7.13 -14.11
N GLU A 256 9.42 -7.99 -13.66
CA GLU A 256 9.59 -9.36 -14.17
C GLU A 256 8.30 -10.19 -13.95
N GLY A 257 7.68 -10.04 -12.79
CA GLY A 257 6.41 -10.67 -12.47
C GLY A 257 5.30 -10.25 -13.41
N LEU A 258 5.05 -8.95 -13.57
CA LEU A 258 4.04 -8.46 -14.53
C LEU A 258 4.32 -8.93 -15.97
N SER A 259 5.59 -8.95 -16.40
CA SER A 259 5.95 -9.48 -17.71
C SER A 259 5.61 -10.96 -17.87
N THR A 260 5.81 -11.76 -16.81
CA THR A 260 5.47 -13.18 -16.77
C THR A 260 3.95 -13.38 -16.78
N LEU A 261 3.21 -12.59 -16.00
CA LEU A 261 1.74 -12.67 -15.96
C LEU A 261 1.07 -12.31 -17.29
N LEU A 262 1.69 -11.47 -18.12
CA LEU A 262 1.20 -11.22 -19.48
C LEU A 262 1.25 -12.47 -20.39
N ASP A 263 2.07 -13.47 -20.05
CA ASP A 263 2.11 -14.77 -20.74
C ASP A 263 1.22 -15.80 -20.05
N ASP A 264 1.18 -15.82 -18.72
CA ASP A 264 0.48 -16.85 -17.94
C ASP A 264 -1.02 -16.57 -17.77
N TYR A 265 -1.41 -15.30 -17.65
CA TYR A 265 -2.78 -14.89 -17.31
C TYR A 265 -3.55 -14.28 -18.47
N PHE A 266 -2.96 -14.23 -19.66
CA PHE A 266 -3.66 -13.81 -20.87
C PHE A 266 -3.60 -14.92 -21.89
N TYR A 267 -4.78 -15.29 -22.40
CA TYR A 267 -4.90 -16.23 -23.49
C TYR A 267 -4.29 -15.65 -24.79
N PRO A 268 -3.99 -16.48 -25.80
CA PRO A 268 -3.42 -16.01 -27.06
C PRO A 268 -4.24 -14.93 -27.79
N ASP A 269 -5.55 -14.84 -27.51
CA ASP A 269 -6.47 -13.83 -28.03
C ASP A 269 -6.55 -12.55 -27.18
N GLY A 270 -5.75 -12.44 -26.13
CA GLY A 270 -5.72 -11.29 -25.22
C GLY A 270 -6.77 -11.32 -24.12
N ALA A 271 -7.57 -12.38 -23.98
CA ALA A 271 -8.51 -12.49 -22.87
C ALA A 271 -7.76 -12.72 -21.55
N TYR A 272 -8.07 -11.92 -20.52
CA TYR A 272 -7.58 -12.15 -19.16
C TYR A 272 -8.19 -13.43 -18.55
N ILE A 273 -7.43 -14.17 -17.75
CA ILE A 273 -7.79 -15.50 -17.22
C ILE A 273 -9.06 -15.49 -16.36
N GLU A 274 -9.38 -14.40 -15.67
CA GLU A 274 -10.63 -14.26 -14.91
C GLU A 274 -11.82 -13.82 -15.78
N LEU A 275 -11.63 -13.71 -17.10
CA LEU A 275 -12.65 -13.35 -18.07
C LEU A 275 -13.36 -12.03 -17.69
N SER A 276 -12.54 -11.04 -17.34
CA SER A 276 -12.92 -9.69 -16.93
C SER A 276 -12.05 -8.64 -17.63
N TYR A 277 -12.43 -7.35 -17.58
CA TYR A 277 -11.73 -6.30 -18.33
C TYR A 277 -10.74 -5.47 -17.50
N PHE A 278 -10.68 -5.64 -16.18
CA PHE A 278 -10.01 -4.68 -15.30
C PHE A 278 -8.47 -4.77 -15.28
N ALA A 279 -7.89 -5.88 -15.73
CA ALA A 279 -6.44 -6.12 -15.59
C ALA A 279 -5.57 -5.17 -16.45
N HIS A 280 -6.10 -4.67 -17.57
CA HIS A 280 -5.36 -3.89 -18.57
C HIS A 280 -4.68 -2.65 -17.99
N GLU A 281 -5.36 -1.92 -17.10
CA GLU A 281 -4.88 -0.64 -16.57
C GLU A 281 -3.53 -0.78 -15.85
N CYS A 282 -3.31 -1.88 -15.12
CA CYS A 282 -2.06 -2.13 -14.42
C CYS A 282 -0.88 -2.23 -15.40
N PHE A 283 -1.06 -3.01 -16.48
CA PHE A 283 -0.02 -3.23 -17.47
C PHE A 283 0.26 -1.99 -18.31
N THR A 284 -0.78 -1.23 -18.68
CA THR A 284 -0.62 0.02 -19.43
C THR A 284 0.05 1.10 -18.60
N ARG A 285 -0.34 1.27 -17.33
CA ARG A 285 0.32 2.18 -16.38
C ARG A 285 1.80 1.85 -16.23
N THR A 286 2.13 0.57 -16.12
CA THR A 286 3.53 0.10 -16.04
C THR A 286 4.30 0.38 -17.34
N LEU A 287 3.70 0.11 -18.50
CA LEU A 287 4.30 0.43 -19.80
C LEU A 287 4.60 1.94 -19.92
N GLN A 288 3.64 2.79 -19.55
CA GLN A 288 3.81 4.24 -19.60
C GLN A 288 4.88 4.74 -18.62
N MET A 289 5.05 4.09 -17.45
CA MET A 289 6.19 4.38 -16.56
C MET A 289 7.53 4.12 -17.27
N GLY A 290 7.64 3.01 -18.01
CA GLY A 290 8.83 2.72 -18.81
C GLY A 290 9.06 3.71 -19.95
N GLU A 291 8.00 4.13 -20.64
CA GLU A 291 8.08 5.17 -21.70
C GLU A 291 8.59 6.50 -21.17
N ARG A 292 8.25 6.84 -19.92
CA ARG A 292 8.74 8.04 -19.23
C ARG A 292 10.15 7.89 -18.65
N GLY A 293 10.77 6.71 -18.80
CA GLY A 293 12.10 6.41 -18.25
C GLY A 293 12.12 6.28 -16.73
N GLU A 294 10.97 6.02 -16.11
CA GLU A 294 10.86 5.87 -14.65
C GLU A 294 11.27 4.48 -14.17
N VAL A 295 11.21 3.48 -15.06
CA VAL A 295 11.56 2.08 -14.80
C VAL A 295 12.11 1.42 -16.06
N ASP A 296 12.97 0.42 -15.89
CA ASP A 296 13.49 -0.40 -16.99
C ASP A 296 12.56 -1.57 -17.28
N LEU A 297 11.79 -1.48 -18.37
CA LEU A 297 10.85 -2.54 -18.74
C LEU A 297 11.57 -3.82 -19.20
N PRO A 298 11.05 -5.00 -18.84
CA PRO A 298 11.55 -6.27 -19.37
C PRO A 298 11.45 -6.32 -20.91
N PRO A 299 12.37 -7.03 -21.59
CA PRO A 299 12.28 -7.22 -23.04
C PRO A 299 10.92 -7.78 -23.47
N GLY A 300 10.35 -7.20 -24.53
CA GLY A 300 9.06 -7.65 -25.07
C GLY A 300 7.82 -7.13 -24.33
N PHE A 301 7.97 -6.37 -23.23
CA PHE A 301 6.83 -5.95 -22.41
C PHE A 301 5.79 -5.17 -23.22
N ARG A 302 6.22 -4.20 -24.05
CA ARG A 302 5.30 -3.45 -24.93
C ARG A 302 4.48 -4.37 -25.83
N GLN A 303 5.13 -5.28 -26.53
CA GLN A 303 4.47 -6.17 -27.48
C GLN A 303 3.43 -7.06 -26.79
N LYS A 304 3.73 -7.50 -25.57
CA LYS A 304 2.79 -8.25 -24.73
C LYS A 304 1.59 -7.39 -24.32
N VAL A 305 1.80 -6.13 -23.92
CA VAL A 305 0.71 -5.19 -23.59
C VAL A 305 -0.12 -4.83 -24.82
N GLU A 306 0.46 -4.72 -26.00
CA GLU A 306 -0.30 -4.46 -27.24
C GLU A 306 -1.27 -5.62 -27.56
N ARG A 307 -0.86 -6.87 -27.30
CA ARG A 307 -1.68 -8.08 -27.54
C ARG A 307 -2.93 -8.14 -26.68
N ILE A 308 -2.88 -7.69 -25.42
CA ILE A 308 -4.03 -7.83 -24.51
C ILE A 308 -5.25 -6.98 -24.96
N PHE A 309 -5.06 -6.04 -25.90
CA PHE A 309 -6.16 -5.27 -26.48
C PHE A 309 -6.95 -5.99 -27.59
N ASP A 310 -6.52 -7.17 -28.04
CA ASP A 310 -7.25 -7.93 -29.06
C ASP A 310 -8.64 -8.33 -28.57
N PHE A 311 -8.74 -8.99 -27.41
CA PHE A 311 -10.03 -9.42 -26.85
C PHE A 311 -11.00 -8.25 -26.62
N PRO A 312 -10.60 -7.13 -25.98
CA PRO A 312 -11.45 -5.95 -25.88
C PRO A 312 -12.01 -5.44 -27.21
N ALA A 313 -11.19 -5.41 -28.26
CA ALA A 313 -11.60 -4.97 -29.60
C ALA A 313 -12.74 -5.82 -30.19
N TYR A 314 -12.76 -7.12 -29.91
CA TYR A 314 -13.85 -8.02 -30.34
C TYR A 314 -15.09 -7.96 -29.45
N MET A 315 -14.94 -7.54 -28.18
CA MET A 315 -16.01 -7.60 -27.18
C MET A 315 -16.84 -6.31 -27.10
N VAL A 316 -16.28 -5.17 -27.50
CA VAL A 316 -16.99 -3.90 -27.48
C VAL A 316 -18.16 -3.90 -28.48
N LYS A 317 -19.35 -3.49 -28.03
CA LYS A 317 -20.54 -3.37 -28.88
C LYS A 317 -20.44 -2.12 -29.77
N PRO A 318 -21.24 -2.02 -30.85
CA PRO A 318 -21.26 -0.82 -31.72
C PRO A 318 -21.59 0.50 -31.02
N ASN A 319 -22.12 0.46 -29.80
CA ASN A 319 -22.39 1.64 -28.98
C ASN A 319 -21.26 1.96 -27.98
N GLY A 320 -20.08 1.35 -28.11
CA GLY A 320 -18.92 1.58 -27.26
C GLY A 320 -18.96 0.86 -25.91
N ILE A 321 -20.02 0.11 -25.61
CA ILE A 321 -20.22 -0.54 -24.30
C ILE A 321 -19.81 -2.01 -24.37
N TYR A 322 -19.19 -2.52 -23.30
CA TYR A 322 -18.86 -3.94 -23.16
C TYR A 322 -20.03 -4.76 -22.58
N PRO A 323 -20.13 -6.07 -22.87
CA PRO A 323 -21.12 -6.93 -22.21
C PRO A 323 -20.73 -7.20 -20.73
N SER A 324 -21.74 -7.28 -19.86
CA SER A 324 -21.58 -7.60 -18.44
C SER A 324 -21.33 -9.10 -18.22
N VAL A 325 -20.10 -9.54 -18.44
CA VAL A 325 -19.65 -10.91 -18.17
C VAL A 325 -18.91 -10.98 -16.83
N ASN A 326 -19.16 -12.01 -16.02
CA ASN A 326 -18.56 -12.23 -14.68
C ASN A 326 -18.64 -10.98 -13.76
N ASP A 327 -17.63 -10.77 -12.92
CA ASP A 327 -17.53 -9.66 -11.94
C ASP A 327 -17.19 -8.30 -12.61
N ASN A 328 -17.65 -8.08 -13.84
CA ASN A 328 -17.70 -6.76 -14.45
C ASN A 328 -19.00 -6.04 -14.03
N TYR A 329 -19.06 -5.66 -12.75
CA TYR A 329 -20.23 -5.03 -12.12
C TYR A 329 -20.65 -3.66 -12.72
N SER A 330 -19.91 -3.11 -13.69
CA SER A 330 -20.08 -1.74 -14.20
C SER A 330 -20.38 -1.62 -15.70
N ALA A 331 -20.89 -2.67 -16.35
CA ALA A 331 -21.41 -2.57 -17.73
C ALA A 331 -22.94 -2.36 -17.76
N GLN A 332 -23.55 -1.98 -16.64
CA GLN A 332 -24.99 -1.73 -16.51
C GLN A 332 -25.22 -0.23 -16.27
N ASP A 333 -25.99 0.37 -17.17
CA ASP A 333 -26.51 1.75 -17.18
C ASP A 333 -25.51 2.91 -17.23
N GLY A 334 -25.39 3.49 -18.43
CA GLY A 334 -24.71 4.77 -18.66
C GLY A 334 -25.34 5.98 -17.94
N GLU A 335 -26.48 5.81 -17.27
CA GLU A 335 -27.04 6.82 -16.36
C GLU A 335 -26.48 6.74 -14.93
N GLU A 336 -25.98 5.58 -14.48
CA GLU A 336 -25.53 5.39 -13.10
C GLU A 336 -24.03 5.70 -12.91
N PHE A 337 -23.21 5.49 -13.95
CA PHE A 337 -21.77 5.81 -13.93
C PHE A 337 -21.23 6.32 -15.29
N PRO A 338 -21.56 7.55 -15.70
CA PRO A 338 -21.12 8.12 -16.98
C PRO A 338 -19.60 8.34 -17.11
N GLU A 339 -18.82 8.18 -16.03
CA GLU A 339 -17.40 8.58 -15.99
C GLU A 339 -16.38 7.45 -15.73
N SER A 340 -16.79 6.19 -15.53
CA SER A 340 -15.91 5.28 -14.75
C SER A 340 -14.91 4.42 -15.51
N ARG A 341 -14.88 4.41 -16.85
CA ARG A 341 -13.75 3.87 -17.62
C ARG A 341 -13.64 4.65 -18.92
N ASP A 342 -12.49 5.27 -19.18
CA ASP A 342 -12.11 5.54 -20.57
C ASP A 342 -12.39 4.23 -21.34
N PRO A 343 -13.09 4.28 -22.48
CA PRO A 343 -13.36 3.06 -23.23
C PRO A 343 -12.04 2.32 -23.36
N LEU A 344 -11.98 1.06 -22.96
CA LEU A 344 -10.73 0.27 -23.00
C LEU A 344 -10.10 0.30 -24.41
N ILE A 345 -10.92 0.57 -25.43
CA ILE A 345 -10.51 0.91 -26.80
C ILE A 345 -9.72 2.22 -26.87
N SER A 346 -10.20 3.33 -26.30
CA SER A 346 -9.48 4.61 -26.27
C SER A 346 -8.12 4.47 -25.57
N LEU A 347 -8.06 3.73 -24.46
CA LEU A 347 -6.78 3.37 -23.83
C LEU A 347 -5.89 2.55 -24.77
N GLY A 348 -6.47 1.57 -25.49
CA GLY A 348 -5.78 0.80 -26.51
C GLY A 348 -5.24 1.66 -27.65
N VAL A 349 -5.99 2.67 -28.12
CA VAL A 349 -5.53 3.64 -29.12
C VAL A 349 -4.33 4.43 -28.60
N GLN A 350 -4.41 4.94 -27.36
CA GLN A 350 -3.32 5.69 -26.74
C GLN A 350 -2.04 4.85 -26.63
N ILE A 351 -2.17 3.58 -26.24
CA ILE A 351 -1.04 2.72 -25.93
C ILE A 351 -0.41 2.08 -27.17
N THR A 352 -1.24 1.63 -28.11
CA THR A 352 -0.80 0.81 -29.25
C THR A 352 -0.69 1.61 -30.54
N GLY A 353 -1.44 2.71 -30.68
CA GLY A 353 -1.54 3.48 -31.91
C GLY A 353 -2.19 2.72 -33.09
N ARG A 354 -2.76 1.52 -32.87
CA ARG A 354 -3.31 0.67 -33.93
C ARG A 354 -4.50 1.33 -34.65
N ASP A 355 -4.56 1.15 -35.96
CA ASP A 355 -5.60 1.73 -36.81
C ASP A 355 -6.97 1.06 -36.63
N ASP A 356 -7.02 -0.23 -36.31
CA ASP A 356 -8.26 -0.98 -36.07
C ASP A 356 -8.95 -0.52 -34.77
N LEU A 357 -8.17 -0.30 -33.70
CA LEU A 357 -8.68 0.27 -32.46
C LEU A 357 -9.15 1.72 -32.69
N ARG A 358 -8.46 2.50 -33.52
CA ARG A 358 -8.89 3.86 -33.87
C ARG A 358 -10.20 3.86 -34.67
N TYR A 359 -10.40 2.87 -35.55
CA TYR A 359 -11.66 2.67 -36.26
C TYR A 359 -12.81 2.40 -35.30
N ILE A 360 -12.59 1.54 -34.31
CA ILE A 360 -13.60 1.23 -33.29
C ILE A 360 -13.89 2.47 -32.42
N ASP A 361 -12.85 3.15 -31.93
CA ASP A 361 -12.95 4.31 -31.03
C ASP A 361 -13.69 5.50 -31.67
N SER A 362 -13.46 5.70 -32.96
CA SER A 362 -14.05 6.78 -33.75
C SER A 362 -15.36 6.42 -34.44
N TYR A 363 -15.93 5.25 -34.14
CA TYR A 363 -17.16 4.75 -34.80
C TYR A 363 -17.06 4.73 -36.34
N GLY A 364 -15.85 4.48 -36.87
CA GLY A 364 -15.55 4.39 -38.29
C GLY A 364 -15.18 5.71 -38.98
N GLU A 365 -15.03 6.81 -38.24
CA GLU A 365 -14.60 8.10 -38.83
C GLU A 365 -13.10 8.15 -39.16
N GLN A 366 -12.26 7.41 -38.44
CA GLN A 366 -10.80 7.40 -38.57
C GLN A 366 -10.23 5.99 -38.40
N GLY A 367 -9.09 5.66 -39.02
CA GLY A 367 -8.51 4.31 -38.94
C GLY A 367 -9.13 3.34 -39.95
N THR A 368 -8.75 2.06 -39.88
CA THR A 368 -9.20 1.00 -40.81
C THR A 368 -9.25 -0.37 -40.17
#